data_AF-A0A2V7Y1U3-F1
#
_entry.id   AF-A0A2V7Y1U3-F1
#
_cell.length_a   1.000
_cell.length_b   1.000
_cell.length_c   1.000
_cell.angle_alpha   90.00
_cell.angle_beta   90.00
_cell.angle_gamma   90.00
#
_symmetry.space_group_name_H-M   'P 1'
#
loop_
_entity.id
_entity.type
_entity.pdbx_description
1 polymer ?
#
loop_
_entity_poly.entity_id
_entity_poly.type
_entity_poly.pdbx_seq_one_letter_code
_entity_poly.pdbx_strand_id
1 'polypeptide(L)'
;MVALAFPVVATALGTSAREGARAAARLAGAGLALVLAVVPWWVFSYATVGTLAQDSAVMKILWGRAQAGTGAPLVARINDVVHGAIAGAVSYLSGDLSPLTATWEAAGLVLVTVAVVRVHGASVRRLRRLLGVLGLGVLLVFIAYGWGAADLQSWYLGLPGLVVFLAAMASLARLAGRGARGFGLGIAVAAIAVVLGLRFWSAPFVPFPWQRDVLASLPAFEARVPAGARMGAFNAGIPAFFGSRAVVNLDGLVNHAVLPYWRERRFPDYVRDAHIAYVVDEEGALGRARLFSPRDLPLREVGSVTLTGWTTGRRVLWKVEEVR
;
A
#
# COMPACT_ATOMS: atom_id res chain seq x y z
N MET A 1 -11.33 -11.35 -21.74
CA MET A 1 -10.69 -11.98 -22.91
C MET A 1 -9.52 -12.92 -22.58
N VAL A 2 -8.73 -12.71 -21.51
CA VAL A 2 -7.57 -13.57 -21.17
C VAL A 2 -7.92 -15.03 -20.85
N ALA A 3 -9.11 -15.30 -20.29
CA ALA A 3 -9.54 -16.66 -19.94
C ALA A 3 -9.77 -17.59 -21.16
N LEU A 4 -9.99 -17.02 -22.37
CA LEU A 4 -10.21 -17.80 -23.59
C LEU A 4 -8.91 -18.12 -24.36
N ALA A 5 -7.78 -17.49 -24.01
CA ALA A 5 -6.51 -17.73 -24.68
C ALA A 5 -5.83 -19.04 -24.21
N PHE A 6 -6.10 -19.48 -22.98
CA PHE A 6 -5.41 -20.62 -22.38
C PHE A 6 -5.76 -21.99 -22.98
N PRO A 7 -7.04 -22.31 -23.29
CA PRO A 7 -7.39 -23.56 -23.97
C PRO A 7 -6.73 -23.66 -25.35
N VAL A 8 -6.69 -22.55 -26.09
CA VAL A 8 -6.07 -22.45 -27.42
C VAL A 8 -4.55 -22.71 -27.35
N VAL A 9 -3.87 -22.14 -26.36
CA VAL A 9 -2.43 -22.40 -26.11
C VAL A 9 -2.18 -23.83 -25.64
N ALA A 10 -3.07 -24.43 -24.85
CA ALA A 10 -2.93 -25.82 -24.38
C ALA A 10 -3.10 -26.84 -25.53
N THR A 11 -4.04 -26.60 -26.46
CA THR A 11 -4.15 -27.38 -27.70
C THR A 11 -2.95 -27.19 -28.62
N ALA A 12 -2.37 -25.99 -28.67
CA ALA A 12 -1.17 -25.73 -29.46
C ALA A 12 0.11 -26.39 -28.89
N LEU A 13 0.12 -26.75 -27.61
CA LEU A 13 1.28 -27.36 -26.92
C LEU A 13 1.19 -28.89 -26.76
N GLY A 14 0.31 -29.56 -27.52
CA GLY A 14 0.26 -31.03 -27.56
C GLY A 14 -0.39 -31.71 -26.35
N THR A 15 -1.22 -31.00 -25.58
CA THR A 15 -2.02 -31.64 -24.52
C THR A 15 -3.25 -32.33 -25.10
N SER A 16 -3.66 -33.46 -24.50
CA SER A 16 -4.84 -34.18 -24.99
C SER A 16 -6.12 -33.35 -24.82
N ALA A 17 -7.11 -33.50 -25.70
CA ALA A 17 -8.37 -32.76 -25.64
C ALA A 17 -9.08 -32.88 -24.26
N ARG A 18 -8.97 -34.05 -23.62
CA ARG A 18 -9.51 -34.28 -22.27
C ARG A 18 -8.78 -33.48 -21.19
N GLU A 19 -7.46 -33.35 -21.28
CA GLU A 19 -6.68 -32.53 -20.34
C GLU A 19 -6.95 -31.04 -20.53
N GLY A 20 -7.08 -30.60 -21.80
CA GLY A 20 -7.52 -29.25 -22.13
C GLY A 20 -8.89 -28.92 -21.54
N ALA A 21 -9.88 -29.80 -21.71
CA ALA A 21 -11.21 -29.64 -21.14
C ALA A 21 -11.21 -29.57 -19.60
N ARG A 22 -10.44 -30.44 -18.93
CA ARG A 22 -10.30 -30.40 -17.45
C ARG A 22 -9.63 -29.13 -16.96
N ALA A 23 -8.59 -28.66 -17.65
CA ALA A 23 -7.93 -27.41 -17.31
C ALA A 23 -8.86 -26.20 -17.49
N ALA A 24 -9.60 -26.15 -18.60
CA ALA A 24 -10.60 -25.13 -18.87
C ALA A 24 -11.70 -25.12 -17.80
N ALA A 25 -12.24 -26.29 -17.42
CA ALA A 25 -13.24 -26.40 -16.37
C ALA A 25 -12.73 -25.90 -15.00
N ARG A 26 -11.47 -26.21 -14.64
CA ARG A 26 -10.85 -25.71 -13.41
C ARG A 26 -10.66 -24.20 -13.43
N LEU A 27 -10.22 -23.64 -14.56
CA LEU A 27 -10.10 -22.19 -14.74
C LEU A 27 -11.45 -21.49 -14.71
N ALA A 28 -12.48 -22.06 -15.34
CA ALA A 28 -13.84 -21.54 -15.31
C ALA A 28 -14.41 -21.58 -13.88
N GLY A 29 -14.21 -22.68 -13.15
CA GLY A 29 -14.62 -22.80 -11.75
C GLY A 29 -13.91 -21.78 -10.84
N ALA A 30 -12.59 -21.63 -10.99
CA ALA A 30 -11.84 -20.62 -10.25
C ALA A 30 -12.24 -19.19 -10.62
N GLY A 31 -12.48 -18.92 -11.91
CA GLY A 31 -12.96 -17.63 -12.40
C GLY A 31 -14.35 -17.29 -11.87
N LEU A 32 -15.28 -18.26 -11.89
CA LEU A 32 -16.61 -18.10 -11.32
C LEU A 32 -16.54 -17.85 -9.81
N ALA A 33 -15.73 -18.62 -9.08
CA ALA A 33 -15.52 -18.40 -7.64
C ALA A 33 -14.99 -17.00 -7.35
N LEU A 34 -14.02 -16.51 -8.13
CA LEU A 34 -13.51 -15.14 -8.03
C LEU A 34 -14.60 -14.10 -8.31
N VAL A 35 -15.38 -14.28 -9.38
CA VAL A 35 -16.49 -13.38 -9.73
C VAL A 35 -17.53 -13.34 -8.61
N LEU A 36 -17.95 -14.51 -8.10
CA LEU A 36 -18.92 -14.59 -7.00
C LEU A 36 -18.37 -14.00 -5.69
N ALA A 37 -17.05 -14.02 -5.48
CA ALA A 37 -16.42 -13.38 -4.33
C ALA A 37 -16.31 -11.85 -4.47
N VAL A 38 -16.10 -11.33 -5.68
CA VAL A 38 -15.82 -9.90 -5.91
C VAL A 38 -17.07 -9.11 -6.27
N VAL A 39 -18.01 -9.69 -7.02
CA VAL A 39 -19.23 -8.99 -7.49
C VAL A 39 -20.08 -8.43 -6.35
N PRO A 40 -20.32 -9.16 -5.23
CA PRO A 40 -21.08 -8.59 -4.11
C PRO A 40 -20.45 -7.30 -3.56
N TRP A 41 -19.11 -7.24 -3.52
CA TRP A 41 -18.39 -6.04 -3.09
C TRP A 41 -18.55 -4.87 -4.08
N TRP A 42 -18.52 -5.16 -5.38
CA TRP A 42 -18.78 -4.17 -6.43
C TRP A 42 -20.21 -3.64 -6.39
N VAL A 43 -21.20 -4.51 -6.21
CA VAL A 43 -22.60 -4.10 -6.03
C VAL A 43 -22.75 -3.23 -4.79
N PHE A 44 -22.16 -3.63 -3.66
CA PHE A 44 -22.16 -2.84 -2.44
C PHE A 44 -21.50 -1.46 -2.63
N SER A 45 -20.33 -1.41 -3.28
CA SER A 45 -19.62 -0.17 -3.59
C SER A 45 -20.48 0.75 -4.46
N TYR A 46 -21.03 0.24 -5.55
CA TYR A 46 -21.88 1.05 -6.44
C TYR A 46 -23.14 1.54 -5.73
N ALA A 47 -23.80 0.69 -4.93
CA ALA A 47 -25.00 1.07 -4.19
C ALA A 47 -24.72 2.13 -3.10
N THR A 48 -23.53 2.10 -2.49
CA THR A 48 -23.18 3.00 -1.37
C THR A 48 -22.61 4.33 -1.84
N VAL A 49 -21.75 4.31 -2.86
CA VAL A 49 -20.99 5.50 -3.31
C VAL A 49 -21.19 5.85 -4.78
N GLY A 50 -22.00 5.11 -5.53
CA GLY A 50 -22.30 5.39 -6.94
C GLY A 50 -21.18 5.05 -7.92
N THR A 51 -20.10 4.39 -7.46
CA THR A 51 -18.95 4.05 -8.29
C THR A 51 -18.42 2.64 -8.00
N LEU A 52 -17.98 1.96 -9.07
CA LEU A 52 -17.22 0.72 -9.02
C LEU A 52 -15.71 0.96 -8.92
N ALA A 53 -15.28 2.17 -9.27
CA ALA A 53 -13.89 2.57 -9.18
C ALA A 53 -13.53 2.95 -7.74
N GLN A 54 -12.36 2.51 -7.30
CA GLN A 54 -11.81 2.88 -6.01
C GLN A 54 -11.23 4.30 -6.09
N ASP A 55 -11.85 5.25 -5.37
CA ASP A 55 -11.45 6.66 -5.40
C ASP A 55 -9.99 6.89 -5.00
N SER A 56 -9.49 6.13 -4.03
CA SER A 56 -8.09 6.23 -3.61
C SER A 56 -7.09 5.91 -4.73
N ALA A 57 -7.41 4.97 -5.62
CA ALA A 57 -6.57 4.67 -6.78
C ALA A 57 -6.60 5.81 -7.80
N VAL A 58 -7.79 6.36 -8.06
CA VAL A 58 -7.95 7.53 -8.93
C VAL A 58 -7.18 8.73 -8.38
N MET A 59 -7.29 8.98 -7.08
CA MET A 59 -6.65 10.11 -6.41
C MET A 59 -5.13 9.97 -6.41
N LYS A 60 -4.59 8.78 -6.15
CA LYS A 60 -3.14 8.52 -6.28
C LYS A 60 -2.63 8.76 -7.70
N ILE A 61 -3.41 8.42 -8.72
CA ILE A 61 -3.06 8.73 -10.11
C ILE A 61 -3.08 10.23 -10.36
N LEU A 62 -4.07 10.95 -9.83
CA LEU A 62 -4.12 12.42 -9.93
C LEU A 62 -2.89 13.05 -9.27
N TRP A 63 -2.56 12.64 -8.03
CA TRP A 63 -1.35 13.09 -7.31
C TRP A 63 -0.09 12.81 -8.12
N GLY A 64 0.08 11.59 -8.63
CA GLY A 64 1.25 11.23 -9.42
C GLY A 64 1.37 12.07 -10.70
N ARG A 65 0.26 12.39 -11.37
CA ARG A 65 0.24 13.28 -12.53
C ARG A 65 0.60 14.73 -12.19
N ALA A 66 0.07 15.25 -11.09
CA ALA A 66 0.39 16.62 -10.66
C ALA A 66 1.87 16.75 -10.26
N GLN A 67 2.42 15.75 -9.56
CA GLN A 67 3.85 15.66 -9.25
C GLN A 67 4.69 15.48 -10.52
N ALA A 68 4.25 14.67 -11.48
CA ALA A 68 4.93 14.50 -12.76
C ALA A 68 5.04 15.80 -13.57
N GLY A 69 4.05 16.70 -13.43
CA GLY A 69 4.07 18.03 -14.04
C GLY A 69 5.21 18.93 -13.55
N THR A 70 5.96 18.55 -12.52
CA THR A 70 7.15 19.28 -12.04
C THR A 70 8.39 19.10 -12.92
N GLY A 71 8.33 18.27 -13.97
CA GLY A 71 9.40 18.14 -14.98
C GLY A 71 10.38 16.98 -14.76
N ALA A 72 10.20 16.17 -13.70
CA ALA A 72 11.05 15.00 -13.48
C ALA A 72 10.88 13.94 -14.60
N PRO A 73 11.97 13.46 -15.23
CA PRO A 73 11.90 12.40 -16.24
C PRO A 73 11.24 11.13 -15.71
N LEU A 74 10.46 10.43 -16.56
CA LEU A 74 9.76 9.20 -16.19
C LEU A 74 10.69 8.13 -15.58
N VAL A 75 11.88 7.97 -16.16
CA VAL A 75 12.87 6.99 -15.69
C VAL A 75 13.33 7.30 -14.26
N ALA A 76 13.56 8.59 -13.94
CA ALA A 76 13.93 9.00 -12.58
C ALA A 76 12.82 8.68 -11.57
N ARG A 77 11.56 8.94 -11.92
CA ARG A 77 10.43 8.61 -11.03
C ARG A 77 10.25 7.12 -10.78
N ILE A 78 10.40 6.29 -11.82
CA ILE A 78 10.38 4.83 -11.66
C ILE A 78 11.54 4.40 -10.77
N ASN A 79 12.74 4.95 -11.00
CA ASN A 79 13.92 4.67 -10.21
C ASN A 79 13.70 5.02 -8.73
N ASP A 80 13.13 6.20 -8.43
CA ASP A 80 12.84 6.65 -7.07
C ASP A 80 11.82 5.75 -6.37
N VAL A 81 10.75 5.33 -7.07
CA VAL A 81 9.76 4.39 -6.51
C VAL A 81 10.39 3.03 -6.21
N VAL A 82 11.20 2.50 -7.13
CA VAL A 82 11.89 1.22 -6.94
C VAL A 82 12.90 1.30 -5.80
N HIS A 83 13.75 2.33 -5.77
CA HIS A 83 14.71 2.53 -4.69
C HIS A 83 14.02 2.76 -3.35
N GLY A 84 12.96 3.57 -3.31
CA GLY A 84 12.18 3.81 -2.10
C GLY A 84 11.51 2.54 -1.58
N ALA A 85 10.96 1.72 -2.48
CA ALA A 85 10.38 0.42 -2.11
C ALA A 85 11.43 -0.55 -1.58
N ILE A 86 12.61 -0.62 -2.22
CA ILE A 86 13.73 -1.46 -1.76
C ILE A 86 14.26 -0.95 -0.42
N ALA A 87 14.54 0.34 -0.30
CA ALA A 87 15.04 0.96 0.92
C ALA A 87 14.03 0.82 2.07
N GLY A 88 12.74 1.00 1.79
CA GLY A 88 11.66 0.80 2.75
C GLY A 88 11.51 -0.67 3.14
N ALA A 89 11.61 -1.62 2.21
CA ALA A 89 11.61 -3.04 2.52
C ALA A 89 12.85 -3.44 3.32
N VAL A 90 14.04 -2.94 2.96
CA VAL A 90 15.28 -3.16 3.70
C VAL A 90 15.14 -2.56 5.09
N SER A 91 14.72 -1.31 5.25
CA SER A 91 14.53 -0.67 6.55
C SER A 91 13.46 -1.36 7.40
N TYR A 92 12.37 -1.83 6.79
CA TYR A 92 11.30 -2.55 7.49
C TYR A 92 11.76 -3.93 7.97
N LEU A 93 12.47 -4.67 7.11
CA LEU A 93 13.07 -5.95 7.48
C LEU A 93 14.18 -5.72 8.51
N SER A 94 15.07 -4.77 8.24
CA SER A 94 16.25 -4.49 9.04
C SER A 94 15.99 -3.74 10.34
N GLY A 95 14.79 -3.20 10.59
CA GLY A 95 14.44 -2.44 11.80
C GLY A 95 15.57 -1.58 12.41
N ASP A 96 15.67 -1.59 13.75
CA ASP A 96 16.90 -1.35 14.53
C ASP A 96 17.65 -2.68 14.76
N LEU A 97 17.70 -3.55 13.76
CA LEU A 97 18.30 -4.87 13.93
C LEU A 97 19.78 -4.68 14.22
N SER A 98 20.21 -5.21 15.37
CA SER A 98 21.63 -5.41 15.65
C SER A 98 22.25 -6.19 14.47
N PRO A 99 23.56 -6.02 14.20
CA PRO A 99 24.23 -6.62 13.04
C PRO A 99 23.95 -8.12 12.85
N LEU A 100 23.70 -8.83 13.95
CA LEU A 100 23.37 -10.26 14.00
C LEU A 100 22.07 -10.60 13.27
N THR A 101 21.02 -9.80 13.46
CA THR A 101 19.70 -10.05 12.89
C THR A 101 19.65 -9.77 11.39
N ALA A 102 20.29 -8.68 10.94
CA ALA A 102 20.48 -8.40 9.50
C ALA A 102 21.30 -9.52 8.81
N THR A 103 22.28 -10.09 9.51
CA THR A 103 23.07 -11.23 9.01
C THR A 103 22.20 -12.48 8.81
N TRP A 104 21.28 -12.78 9.73
CA TRP A 104 20.38 -13.93 9.60
C TRP A 104 19.35 -13.77 8.48
N GLU A 105 18.83 -12.57 8.26
CA GLU A 105 17.91 -12.30 7.15
C GLU A 105 18.61 -12.39 5.79
N ALA A 106 19.81 -11.80 5.67
CA ALA A 106 20.64 -11.93 4.47
C ALA A 106 21.01 -13.39 4.18
N ALA A 107 21.40 -14.15 5.22
CA ALA A 107 21.67 -15.57 5.10
C ALA A 107 20.42 -16.36 4.67
N GLY A 108 19.25 -16.05 5.24
CA GLY A 108 17.97 -16.64 4.86
C GLY A 108 17.61 -16.37 3.39
N LEU A 109 17.77 -15.14 2.93
CA LEU A 109 17.53 -14.76 1.53
C LEU A 109 18.49 -15.47 0.57
N VAL A 110 19.78 -15.55 0.92
CA VAL A 110 20.78 -16.29 0.14
C VAL A 110 20.43 -17.77 0.09
N LEU A 111 20.09 -18.39 1.21
CA LEU A 111 19.72 -19.80 1.28
C LEU A 111 18.47 -20.10 0.45
N VAL A 112 17.43 -19.27 0.54
CA VAL A 112 16.22 -19.39 -0.29
C VAL A 112 16.55 -19.22 -1.77
N THR A 113 17.37 -18.24 -2.13
CA THR A 113 17.77 -17.99 -3.52
C THR A 113 18.58 -19.17 -4.08
N VAL A 114 19.57 -19.65 -3.33
CA VAL A 114 20.38 -20.81 -3.70
C VAL A 114 19.50 -22.06 -3.82
N ALA A 115 18.56 -22.30 -2.90
CA ALA A 115 17.62 -23.41 -2.98
C ALA A 115 16.72 -23.30 -4.22
N VAL A 116 16.19 -22.13 -4.54
CA VAL A 116 15.37 -21.90 -5.73
C VAL A 116 16.18 -22.14 -7.01
N VAL A 117 17.44 -21.71 -7.07
CA VAL A 117 18.33 -21.81 -8.25
C VAL A 117 18.94 -23.22 -8.43
N ARG A 118 19.32 -23.91 -7.35
CA ARG A 118 20.02 -25.20 -7.41
C ARG A 118 19.09 -26.42 -7.44
N VAL A 119 17.85 -26.32 -6.95
CA VAL A 119 16.95 -27.48 -6.92
C VAL A 119 16.32 -27.68 -8.29
N HIS A 120 16.49 -28.88 -8.85
CA HIS A 120 15.90 -29.29 -10.12
C HIS A 120 14.68 -30.20 -9.89
N GLY A 121 13.76 -30.20 -10.85
CA GLY A 121 12.54 -31.04 -10.85
C GLY A 121 11.31 -30.31 -11.37
N ALA A 122 10.29 -31.07 -11.78
CA ALA A 122 9.05 -30.52 -12.35
C ALA A 122 8.34 -29.56 -11.37
N SER A 123 8.35 -29.88 -10.08
CA SER A 123 7.77 -29.10 -9.01
C SER A 123 8.48 -27.76 -8.77
N VAL A 124 9.82 -27.72 -8.91
CA VAL A 124 10.59 -26.48 -8.79
C VAL A 124 10.47 -25.62 -10.04
N ARG A 125 10.38 -26.21 -11.23
CA ARG A 125 10.04 -25.46 -12.45
C ARG A 125 8.70 -24.73 -12.32
N ARG A 126 7.68 -25.39 -11.76
CA ARG A 126 6.38 -24.74 -11.48
C ARG A 126 6.53 -23.60 -10.48
N LEU A 127 7.32 -23.79 -9.43
CA LEU A 127 7.55 -22.75 -8.43
C LEU A 127 8.30 -21.55 -9.02
N ARG A 128 9.36 -21.77 -9.81
CA ARG A 128 10.10 -20.69 -10.49
C ARG A 128 9.19 -19.91 -11.43
N ARG A 129 8.30 -20.59 -12.17
CA ARG A 129 7.31 -19.91 -13.01
C ARG A 129 6.35 -19.07 -12.18
N LEU A 130 5.84 -19.60 -11.06
CA LEU A 130 4.98 -18.86 -10.15
C LEU A 130 5.71 -17.62 -9.60
N LEU A 131 6.92 -17.78 -9.07
CA LEU A 131 7.76 -16.69 -8.59
C LEU A 131 8.06 -15.66 -9.68
N GLY A 132 8.33 -16.09 -10.91
CA GLY A 132 8.55 -15.20 -12.05
C GLY A 132 7.31 -14.38 -12.41
N VAL A 133 6.13 -15.01 -12.43
CA VAL A 133 4.84 -14.32 -12.67
C VAL A 133 4.55 -13.30 -11.58
N LEU A 134 4.81 -13.65 -10.32
CA LEU A 134 4.57 -12.76 -9.19
C LEU A 134 5.58 -11.62 -9.12
N GLY A 135 6.86 -11.91 -9.35
CA GLY A 135 7.92 -10.91 -9.44
C GLY A 135 7.65 -9.93 -10.57
N LEU A 136 7.17 -10.41 -11.72
CA LEU A 136 6.68 -9.55 -12.80
C LEU A 136 5.48 -8.72 -12.32
N GLY A 137 4.53 -9.30 -11.61
CA GLY A 137 3.39 -8.56 -11.03
C GLY A 137 3.83 -7.42 -10.11
N VAL A 138 4.78 -7.66 -9.21
CA VAL A 138 5.38 -6.64 -8.34
C VAL A 138 6.04 -5.54 -9.15
N LEU A 139 6.86 -5.93 -10.13
CA LEU A 139 7.56 -4.99 -10.99
C LEU A 139 6.56 -4.12 -11.77
N LEU A 140 5.49 -4.71 -12.29
CA LEU A 140 4.43 -3.97 -12.97
C LEU A 140 3.70 -3.00 -12.03
N VAL A 141 3.48 -3.36 -10.76
CA VAL A 141 2.95 -2.45 -9.74
C VAL A 141 3.92 -1.28 -9.52
N PHE A 142 5.21 -1.53 -9.35
CA PHE A 142 6.20 -0.47 -9.21
C PHE A 142 6.28 0.44 -10.42
N ILE A 143 6.24 -0.13 -11.62
CA ILE A 143 6.19 0.65 -12.87
C ILE A 143 4.91 1.49 -12.91
N ALA A 144 3.75 0.94 -12.54
CA ALA A 144 2.50 1.69 -12.53
C ALA A 144 2.54 2.89 -11.56
N TYR A 145 3.11 2.70 -10.36
CA TYR A 145 3.34 3.79 -9.41
C TYR A 145 4.36 4.81 -9.95
N GLY A 146 5.54 4.37 -10.38
CA GLY A 146 6.56 5.27 -10.95
C GLY A 146 6.09 6.01 -12.22
N TRP A 147 5.18 5.42 -12.98
CA TRP A 147 4.64 6.04 -14.18
C TRP A 147 3.68 7.17 -13.86
N GLY A 148 2.73 6.96 -12.94
CA GLY A 148 1.68 7.93 -12.74
C GLY A 148 0.90 7.88 -11.43
N ALA A 149 1.27 7.05 -10.45
CA ALA A 149 0.58 7.00 -9.15
C ALA A 149 1.52 7.31 -7.97
N ALA A 150 1.08 8.18 -7.07
CA ALA A 150 1.87 8.63 -5.92
C ALA A 150 1.69 7.76 -4.66
N ASP A 151 2.53 8.02 -3.66
CA ASP A 151 2.42 7.50 -2.29
C ASP A 151 2.29 5.97 -2.22
N LEU A 152 3.23 5.25 -2.83
CA LEU A 152 3.34 3.81 -2.67
C LEU A 152 3.50 3.46 -1.17
N GLN A 153 2.66 2.57 -0.66
CA GLN A 153 2.69 2.16 0.74
C GLN A 153 3.33 0.78 0.88
N SER A 154 4.08 0.56 1.96
CA SER A 154 4.80 -0.70 2.20
C SER A 154 3.87 -1.91 2.26
N TRP A 155 2.66 -1.75 2.82
CA TRP A 155 1.68 -2.83 2.89
C TRP A 155 1.12 -3.27 1.54
N TYR A 156 1.32 -2.51 0.46
CA TYR A 156 1.01 -2.97 -0.90
C TYR A 156 1.90 -4.14 -1.34
N LEU A 157 3.03 -4.35 -0.65
CA LEU A 157 3.92 -5.48 -0.84
C LEU A 157 3.53 -6.70 -0.01
N GLY A 158 2.50 -6.61 0.83
CA GLY A 158 2.07 -7.71 1.69
C GLY A 158 1.69 -8.96 0.91
N LEU A 159 0.92 -8.82 -0.18
CA LEU A 159 0.54 -9.94 -1.04
C LEU A 159 1.74 -10.57 -1.75
N PRO A 160 2.58 -9.82 -2.48
CA PRO A 160 3.82 -10.36 -3.03
C PRO A 160 4.73 -11.03 -2.00
N GLY A 161 4.91 -10.40 -0.84
CA GLY A 161 5.71 -10.91 0.27
C GLY A 161 5.16 -12.24 0.78
N LEU A 162 3.85 -12.34 0.97
CA LEU A 162 3.18 -13.58 1.37
C LEU A 162 3.43 -14.70 0.35
N VAL A 163 3.37 -14.42 -0.96
CA VAL A 163 3.57 -15.49 -1.93
C VAL A 163 5.04 -15.93 -2.02
N VAL A 164 6.00 -15.00 -1.91
CA VAL A 164 7.42 -15.36 -1.78
C VAL A 164 7.66 -16.22 -0.55
N PHE A 165 7.05 -15.87 0.58
CA PHE A 165 7.11 -16.64 1.82
C PHE A 165 6.56 -18.06 1.63
N LEU A 166 5.34 -18.19 1.10
CA LEU A 166 4.72 -19.52 0.86
C LEU A 166 5.54 -20.36 -0.14
N ALA A 167 6.14 -19.72 -1.15
CA ALA A 167 7.02 -20.38 -2.09
C ALA A 167 8.32 -20.89 -1.46
N ALA A 168 8.92 -20.09 -0.57
CA ALA A 168 10.09 -20.48 0.22
C ALA A 168 9.72 -21.67 1.13
N MET A 169 8.62 -21.59 1.87
CA MET A 169 8.14 -22.67 2.74
C MET A 169 7.87 -23.97 1.97
N ALA A 170 7.25 -23.89 0.78
CA ALA A 170 7.01 -25.06 -0.07
C ALA A 170 8.33 -25.66 -0.62
N SER A 171 9.34 -24.83 -0.89
CA SER A 171 10.68 -25.30 -1.29
C SER A 171 11.38 -26.03 -0.16
N LEU A 172 11.32 -25.45 1.04
CA LEU A 172 11.92 -26.00 2.25
C LEU A 172 11.26 -27.31 2.65
N ALA A 173 9.93 -27.41 2.62
CA ALA A 173 9.22 -28.67 2.88
C ALA A 173 9.62 -29.79 1.91
N ARG A 174 9.90 -29.44 0.65
CA ARG A 174 10.39 -30.41 -0.36
C ARG A 174 11.83 -30.83 -0.14
N LEU A 175 12.69 -29.90 0.28
CA LEU A 175 14.04 -30.24 0.74
C LEU A 175 13.95 -31.12 1.98
N ALA A 176 12.98 -30.87 2.85
CA ALA A 176 12.75 -31.61 4.08
C ALA A 176 12.39 -33.07 3.87
N GLY A 177 11.62 -33.37 2.83
CA GLY A 177 11.25 -34.74 2.45
C GLY A 177 12.40 -35.58 1.86
N ARG A 178 13.62 -35.05 1.68
CA ARG A 178 14.77 -35.80 1.13
C ARG A 178 15.70 -36.35 2.22
N GLY A 179 15.14 -37.20 3.08
CA GLY A 179 15.88 -37.88 4.15
C GLY A 179 16.17 -36.99 5.38
N ALA A 180 16.83 -37.56 6.39
CA ALA A 180 17.01 -36.94 7.71
C ALA A 180 17.67 -35.55 7.67
N ARG A 181 18.61 -35.32 6.74
CA ARG A 181 19.28 -34.01 6.56
C ARG A 181 18.32 -32.93 6.05
N GLY A 182 17.43 -33.31 5.14
CA GLY A 182 16.36 -32.44 4.70
C GLY A 182 15.49 -32.04 5.87
N PHE A 183 14.99 -33.03 6.60
CA PHE A 183 14.06 -32.82 7.70
C PHE A 183 14.64 -31.87 8.76
N GLY A 184 15.91 -32.06 9.12
CA GLY A 184 16.64 -31.16 10.01
C GLY A 184 16.73 -29.72 9.49
N LEU A 185 17.02 -29.52 8.20
CA LEU A 185 17.04 -28.18 7.59
C LEU A 185 15.64 -27.54 7.57
N GLY A 186 14.60 -28.32 7.29
CA GLY A 186 13.21 -27.86 7.33
C GLY A 186 12.80 -27.37 8.71
N ILE A 187 13.12 -28.15 9.76
CA ILE A 187 12.90 -27.75 11.16
C ILE A 187 13.71 -26.50 11.50
N ALA A 188 14.99 -26.44 11.13
CA ALA A 188 15.84 -25.29 11.45
C ALA A 188 15.28 -23.99 10.83
N VAL A 189 14.85 -24.01 9.56
CA VAL A 189 14.27 -22.83 8.93
C VAL A 189 12.90 -22.49 9.49
N ALA A 190 12.05 -23.49 9.79
CA ALA A 190 10.77 -23.25 10.45
C ALA A 190 10.96 -22.62 11.84
N ALA A 191 11.94 -23.11 12.62
CA ALA A 191 12.30 -22.56 13.91
C ALA A 191 12.82 -21.12 13.77
N ILE A 192 13.69 -20.83 12.79
CA ILE A 192 14.14 -19.46 12.49
C ILE A 192 12.95 -18.57 12.14
N ALA A 193 12.05 -19.01 11.26
CA ALA A 193 10.87 -18.24 10.88
C ALA A 193 9.93 -17.99 12.07
N VAL A 194 9.74 -18.97 12.95
CA VAL A 194 8.97 -18.83 14.20
C VAL A 194 9.66 -17.85 15.15
N VAL A 195 10.98 -17.95 15.34
CA VAL A 195 11.74 -17.04 16.20
C VAL A 195 11.68 -15.62 15.66
N LEU A 196 11.92 -15.41 14.35
CA LEU A 196 11.80 -14.10 13.71
C LEU A 196 10.37 -13.56 13.82
N GLY A 197 9.37 -14.41 13.60
CA GLY A 197 7.95 -14.08 13.77
C GLY A 197 7.64 -13.66 15.21
N LEU A 198 8.02 -14.47 16.20
CA LEU A 198 7.82 -14.16 17.61
C LEU A 198 8.53 -12.88 18.02
N ARG A 199 9.78 -12.67 17.57
CA ARG A 199 10.55 -11.46 17.86
C ARG A 199 9.92 -10.23 17.21
N PHE A 200 9.39 -10.37 16.00
CA PHE A 200 8.62 -9.33 15.32
C PHE A 200 7.33 -8.99 16.08
N TRP A 201 6.58 -10.02 16.52
CA TRP A 201 5.36 -9.86 17.31
C TRP A 201 5.58 -9.35 18.74
N SER A 202 6.73 -9.68 19.35
CA SER A 202 7.06 -9.30 20.74
C SER A 202 7.83 -7.99 20.85
N ALA A 203 8.38 -7.47 19.75
CA ALA A 203 9.01 -6.16 19.75
C ALA A 203 7.94 -5.09 20.02
N PRO A 204 8.21 -4.07 20.86
CA PRO A 204 7.32 -2.92 21.01
C PRO A 204 7.28 -2.16 19.67
N PHE A 205 6.38 -2.58 18.81
CA PHE A 205 6.21 -2.04 17.48
C PHE A 205 5.32 -0.80 17.61
N VAL A 206 5.95 0.38 17.60
CA VAL A 206 5.25 1.66 17.42
C VAL A 206 5.63 2.17 16.03
N PRO A 207 5.09 1.61 14.94
CA PRO A 207 5.50 1.94 13.57
C PRO A 207 5.29 3.40 13.22
N PHE A 208 4.50 4.11 14.01
CA PHE A 208 4.02 5.43 13.71
C PHE A 208 3.91 6.23 15.02
N PRO A 209 5.05 6.61 15.65
CA PRO A 209 5.04 7.33 16.94
C PRO A 209 4.19 8.61 16.88
N TRP A 210 4.16 9.26 15.71
CA TRP A 210 3.31 10.40 15.40
C TRP A 210 1.82 10.14 15.58
N GLN A 211 1.31 8.89 15.46
CA GLN A 211 -0.12 8.60 15.68
C GLN A 211 -0.53 8.87 17.12
N ARG A 212 0.34 8.52 18.08
CA ARG A 212 0.14 8.86 19.50
C ARG A 212 0.07 10.37 19.69
N ASP A 213 0.96 11.10 19.03
CA ASP A 213 1.04 12.56 19.17
C ASP A 213 -0.14 13.26 18.44
N VAL A 214 -0.61 12.71 17.32
CA VAL A 214 -1.86 13.12 16.64
C VAL A 214 -3.07 12.93 17.55
N LEU A 215 -3.17 11.79 18.24
CA LEU A 215 -4.24 11.52 19.19
C LEU A 215 -4.15 12.45 20.41
N ALA A 216 -2.97 12.57 21.01
CA ALA A 216 -2.73 13.38 22.20
C ALA A 216 -2.94 14.89 21.96
N SER A 217 -2.81 15.35 20.71
CA SER A 217 -3.03 16.75 20.35
C SER A 217 -4.49 17.14 20.13
N LEU A 218 -5.40 16.18 19.96
CA LEU A 218 -6.81 16.47 19.68
C LEU A 218 -7.45 17.39 20.74
N PRO A 219 -7.35 17.13 22.06
CA PRO A 219 -8.00 17.98 23.05
C PRO A 219 -7.54 19.45 22.98
N ALA A 220 -6.24 19.68 22.74
CA ALA A 220 -5.68 21.02 22.62
C ALA A 220 -6.19 21.75 21.36
N PHE A 221 -6.32 21.05 20.23
CA PHE A 221 -6.86 21.65 19.01
C PHE A 221 -8.37 21.86 19.09
N GLU A 222 -9.13 20.90 19.59
CA GLU A 222 -10.59 21.00 19.70
C GLU A 222 -11.06 22.09 20.67
N ALA A 223 -10.27 22.37 21.72
CA ALA A 223 -10.51 23.50 22.62
C ALA A 223 -10.43 24.87 21.91
N ARG A 224 -9.76 24.96 20.75
CA ARG A 224 -9.62 26.18 19.94
C ARG A 224 -10.63 26.25 18.78
N VAL A 225 -11.38 25.16 18.56
CA VAL A 225 -12.37 25.05 17.48
C VAL A 225 -13.77 25.18 18.09
N PRO A 226 -14.57 26.18 17.69
CA PRO A 226 -15.93 26.35 18.17
C PRO A 226 -16.79 25.09 17.98
N ALA A 227 -17.74 24.87 18.89
CA ALA A 227 -18.73 23.82 18.72
C ALA A 227 -19.50 24.01 17.40
N GLY A 228 -19.68 22.93 16.64
CA GLY A 228 -20.35 22.96 15.33
C GLY A 228 -19.47 23.36 14.14
N ALA A 229 -18.27 23.93 14.36
CA ALA A 229 -17.33 24.18 13.28
C ALA A 229 -16.76 22.86 12.73
N ARG A 230 -16.57 22.79 11.41
CA ARG A 230 -15.96 21.64 10.74
C ARG A 230 -14.47 21.84 10.57
N MET A 231 -13.70 20.80 10.86
CA MET A 231 -12.28 20.71 10.57
C MET A 231 -12.07 19.89 9.30
N GLY A 232 -11.05 20.22 8.52
CA GLY A 232 -10.54 19.39 7.43
C GLY A 232 -9.19 18.77 7.81
N ALA A 233 -8.96 17.52 7.42
CA ALA A 233 -7.66 16.87 7.54
C ALA A 233 -7.41 15.99 6.32
N PHE A 234 -6.20 16.02 5.77
CA PHE A 234 -5.75 15.08 4.75
C PHE A 234 -5.61 13.69 5.37
N ASN A 235 -5.06 13.58 6.58
CA ASN A 235 -5.08 12.33 7.35
C ASN A 235 -6.16 12.34 8.44
N ALA A 236 -7.41 12.18 8.02
CA ALA A 236 -8.56 12.33 8.91
C ALA A 236 -8.83 11.14 9.85
N GLY A 237 -8.16 9.99 9.71
CA GLY A 237 -8.56 8.76 10.41
C GLY A 237 -8.62 8.89 11.94
N ILE A 238 -7.51 9.28 12.57
CA ILE A 238 -7.44 9.48 14.03
C ILE A 238 -8.34 10.64 14.50
N PRO A 239 -8.24 11.86 13.94
CA PRO A 239 -9.08 12.97 14.40
C PRO A 239 -10.59 12.73 14.18
N ALA A 240 -10.99 12.06 13.10
CA ALA A 240 -12.41 11.76 12.85
C ALA A 240 -12.97 10.66 13.77
N PHE A 241 -12.13 9.68 14.15
CA PHE A 241 -12.58 8.56 14.99
C PHE A 241 -12.56 8.88 16.49
N PHE A 242 -11.51 9.57 16.97
CA PHE A 242 -11.33 9.85 18.41
C PHE A 242 -11.68 11.28 18.81
N GLY A 243 -11.84 12.20 17.86
CA GLY A 243 -12.20 13.59 18.13
C GLY A 243 -13.68 13.77 18.46
N SER A 244 -14.00 14.92 19.05
CA SER A 244 -15.36 15.40 19.30
C SER A 244 -15.88 16.36 18.22
N ARG A 245 -15.00 16.84 17.33
CA ARG A 245 -15.35 17.77 16.24
C ARG A 245 -15.62 17.01 14.94
N ALA A 246 -16.47 17.58 14.09
CA ALA A 246 -16.70 17.05 12.75
C ALA A 246 -15.43 17.25 11.89
N VAL A 247 -14.88 16.16 11.37
CA VAL A 247 -13.67 16.16 10.53
C VAL A 247 -14.00 15.66 9.14
N VAL A 248 -13.67 16.45 8.12
CA VAL A 248 -13.81 16.13 6.71
C VAL A 248 -12.44 15.69 6.18
N ASN A 249 -12.39 14.50 5.56
CA ASN A 249 -11.17 14.05 4.89
C ASN A 249 -10.92 14.90 3.62
N LEU A 250 -9.73 15.48 3.49
CA LEU A 250 -9.39 16.38 2.38
C LEU A 250 -8.62 15.69 1.25
N ASP A 251 -8.03 14.53 1.52
CA ASP A 251 -7.10 13.87 0.60
C ASP A 251 -7.81 13.18 -0.57
N GLY A 252 -9.11 12.85 -0.43
CA GLY A 252 -9.89 12.20 -1.48
C GLY A 252 -9.66 10.69 -1.58
N LEU A 253 -8.95 10.09 -0.62
CA LEU A 253 -8.78 8.62 -0.56
C LEU A 253 -10.03 7.93 -0.02
N VAL A 254 -10.78 8.60 0.87
CA VAL A 254 -12.03 8.10 1.46
C VAL A 254 -13.19 9.10 1.35
N ASN A 255 -12.98 10.21 0.64
CA ASN A 255 -13.99 11.24 0.43
C ASN A 255 -14.22 11.46 -1.07
N HIS A 256 -15.26 10.83 -1.61
CA HIS A 256 -15.62 10.97 -3.02
C HIS A 256 -15.94 12.42 -3.42
N ALA A 257 -16.55 13.19 -2.50
CA ALA A 257 -17.07 14.52 -2.80
C ALA A 257 -15.99 15.55 -3.15
N VAL A 258 -14.74 15.35 -2.70
CA VAL A 258 -13.64 16.27 -3.04
C VAL A 258 -13.02 15.98 -4.41
N LEU A 259 -13.25 14.78 -4.98
CA LEU A 259 -12.58 14.33 -6.20
C LEU A 259 -12.81 15.23 -7.43
N PRO A 260 -14.04 15.74 -7.70
CA PRO A 260 -14.26 16.70 -8.80
C PRO A 260 -13.41 17.97 -8.64
N TYR A 261 -13.31 18.48 -7.41
CA TYR A 261 -12.52 19.68 -7.12
C TYR A 261 -11.02 19.46 -7.30
N TRP A 262 -10.49 18.28 -6.94
CA TRP A 262 -9.10 17.93 -7.28
C TRP A 262 -8.88 17.87 -8.79
N ARG A 263 -9.78 17.24 -9.55
CA ARG A 263 -9.67 17.13 -11.02
C ARG A 263 -9.69 18.50 -11.71
N GLU A 264 -10.55 19.39 -11.25
CA GLU A 264 -10.73 20.73 -11.81
C GLU A 264 -9.72 21.76 -11.26
N ARG A 265 -8.85 21.35 -10.32
CA ARG A 265 -7.91 22.23 -9.62
C ARG A 265 -8.64 23.37 -8.87
N ARG A 266 -9.77 23.04 -8.25
CA ARG A 266 -10.66 23.95 -7.52
C ARG A 266 -10.75 23.58 -6.04
N PHE A 267 -9.67 23.04 -5.46
CA PHE A 267 -9.67 22.60 -4.06
C PHE A 267 -10.13 23.69 -3.06
N PRO A 268 -9.83 24.99 -3.22
CA PRO A 268 -10.37 26.03 -2.34
C PRO A 268 -11.89 26.16 -2.36
N ASP A 269 -12.51 25.94 -3.52
CA ASP A 269 -13.98 25.93 -3.62
C ASP A 269 -14.54 24.80 -2.76
N TYR A 270 -13.90 23.63 -2.73
CA TYR A 270 -14.33 22.53 -1.86
C TYR A 270 -14.28 22.89 -0.38
N VAL A 271 -13.19 23.54 0.06
CA VAL A 271 -13.04 23.96 1.47
C VAL A 271 -14.19 24.88 1.87
N ARG A 272 -14.57 25.82 1.00
CA ARG A 272 -15.72 26.70 1.18
C ARG A 272 -17.05 25.93 1.16
N ASP A 273 -17.29 25.13 0.12
CA ASP A 273 -18.58 24.47 -0.15
C ASP A 273 -18.87 23.36 0.88
N ALA A 274 -17.84 22.73 1.45
CA ALA A 274 -17.96 21.79 2.57
C ALA A 274 -18.05 22.47 3.95
N HIS A 275 -18.01 23.81 3.99
CA HIS A 275 -18.03 24.65 5.20
C HIS A 275 -16.90 24.29 6.19
N ILE A 276 -15.69 24.06 5.68
CA ILE A 276 -14.51 23.77 6.50
C ILE A 276 -13.95 25.10 7.03
N ALA A 277 -14.04 25.30 8.35
CA ALA A 277 -13.58 26.51 9.01
C ALA A 277 -12.13 26.40 9.54
N TYR A 278 -11.65 25.18 9.71
CA TYR A 278 -10.30 24.89 10.21
C TYR A 278 -9.66 23.75 9.43
N VAL A 279 -8.34 23.77 9.25
CA VAL A 279 -7.56 22.65 8.73
C VAL A 279 -6.60 22.18 9.81
N VAL A 280 -6.52 20.88 10.04
CA VAL A 280 -5.69 20.28 11.11
C VAL A 280 -4.82 19.16 10.55
N ASP A 281 -3.59 19.50 10.19
CA ASP A 281 -2.71 18.56 9.48
C ASP A 281 -1.22 18.97 9.57
N GLU A 282 -0.35 18.27 8.86
CA GLU A 282 1.04 18.67 8.64
C GLU A 282 1.20 19.61 7.43
N GLU A 283 2.27 20.41 7.44
CA GLU A 283 2.58 21.33 6.33
C GLU A 283 2.80 20.60 5.00
N GLY A 284 3.39 19.40 5.04
CA GLY A 284 3.60 18.57 3.85
C GLY A 284 2.30 18.19 3.15
N ALA A 285 1.21 17.97 3.91
CA ALA A 285 -0.09 17.66 3.36
C ALA A 285 -0.72 18.85 2.62
N LEU A 286 -0.57 20.06 3.16
CA LEU A 286 -0.96 21.29 2.46
C LEU A 286 -0.17 21.49 1.16
N GLY A 287 1.12 21.12 1.15
CA GLY A 287 1.95 21.14 -0.05
C GLY A 287 1.33 20.35 -1.21
N ARG A 288 0.69 19.20 -0.93
CA ARG A 288 -0.04 18.44 -1.96
C ARG A 288 -1.25 19.19 -2.50
N ALA A 289 -2.05 19.82 -1.63
CA ALA A 289 -3.21 20.60 -2.06
C ALA A 289 -2.84 21.78 -2.97
N ARG A 290 -1.69 22.42 -2.72
CA ARG A 290 -1.19 23.52 -3.55
C ARG A 290 -0.96 23.11 -5.01
N LEU A 291 -0.60 21.85 -5.29
CA LEU A 291 -0.42 21.34 -6.66
C LEU A 291 -1.73 21.36 -7.49
N PHE A 292 -2.87 21.42 -6.80
CA PHE A 292 -4.22 21.39 -7.36
C PHE A 292 -5.02 22.62 -6.99
N SER A 293 -4.33 23.69 -6.62
CA SER A 293 -4.96 24.96 -6.30
C SER A 293 -4.24 26.09 -7.04
N PRO A 294 -4.91 26.83 -7.93
CA PRO A 294 -4.32 27.99 -8.58
C PRO A 294 -4.06 29.14 -7.60
N ARG A 295 -4.65 29.09 -6.40
CA ARG A 295 -4.50 30.09 -5.34
C ARG A 295 -4.25 29.39 -4.01
N ASP A 296 -3.44 29.98 -3.15
CA ASP A 296 -3.29 29.44 -1.81
C ASP A 296 -4.60 29.54 -1.02
N LEU A 297 -4.83 28.57 -0.12
CA LEU A 297 -5.86 28.71 0.90
C LEU A 297 -5.42 29.81 1.87
N PRO A 298 -6.27 30.80 2.18
CA PRO A 298 -5.96 31.81 3.19
C PRO A 298 -6.02 31.15 4.58
N LEU A 299 -4.86 30.73 5.08
CA LEU A 299 -4.74 29.97 6.33
C LEU A 299 -3.97 30.79 7.35
N ARG A 300 -4.54 30.94 8.55
CA ARG A 300 -3.84 31.51 9.71
C ARG A 300 -3.59 30.43 10.75
N GLU A 301 -2.33 30.21 11.12
CA GLU A 301 -1.97 29.30 12.21
C GLU A 301 -2.59 29.79 13.53
N VAL A 302 -3.29 28.90 14.24
CA VAL A 302 -3.90 29.18 15.56
C VAL A 302 -3.38 28.24 16.66
N GLY A 303 -2.59 27.23 16.28
CA GLY A 303 -1.90 26.35 17.22
C GLY A 303 -1.07 25.31 16.49
N SER A 304 -0.04 24.77 17.17
CA SER A 304 0.78 23.68 16.63
C SER A 304 1.29 22.77 17.75
N VAL A 305 1.64 21.54 17.39
CA VAL A 305 2.26 20.54 18.27
C VAL A 305 3.40 19.84 17.54
N THR A 306 4.43 19.43 18.28
CA THR A 306 5.52 18.61 17.72
C THR A 306 5.06 17.18 17.50
N LEU A 307 5.47 16.57 16.39
CA LEU A 307 5.26 15.16 16.08
C LEU A 307 6.58 14.39 16.16
N THR A 308 6.60 13.33 16.94
CA THR A 308 7.75 12.42 17.08
C THR A 308 7.82 11.50 15.86
N GLY A 309 9.00 11.39 15.24
CA GLY A 309 9.25 10.44 14.14
C GLY A 309 8.44 10.70 12.87
N TRP A 310 7.99 11.94 12.64
CA TRP A 310 7.34 12.37 11.41
C TRP A 310 8.23 13.36 10.64
N THR A 311 8.15 13.36 9.31
CA THR A 311 9.08 14.10 8.44
C THR A 311 9.01 15.61 8.61
N THR A 312 7.83 16.17 8.87
CA THR A 312 7.66 17.62 9.11
C THR A 312 7.94 18.01 10.57
N GLY A 313 7.99 17.03 11.49
CA GLY A 313 8.17 17.25 12.92
C GLY A 313 7.06 18.04 13.62
N ARG A 314 6.01 18.50 12.91
CA ARG A 314 4.97 19.37 13.45
C ARG A 314 3.62 19.12 12.79
N ARG A 315 2.57 19.21 13.60
CA ARG A 315 1.15 19.28 13.20
C ARG A 315 0.60 20.64 13.58
N VAL A 316 -0.21 21.22 12.73
CA VAL A 316 -0.69 22.59 12.88
C VAL A 316 -2.20 22.62 12.72
N LEU A 317 -2.84 23.48 13.50
CA LEU A 317 -4.23 23.88 13.35
C LEU A 317 -4.24 25.25 12.70
N TRP A 318 -4.81 25.33 11.50
CA TRP A 318 -5.03 26.56 10.76
C TRP A 318 -6.51 26.93 10.79
N LYS A 319 -6.82 28.22 10.94
CA LYS A 319 -8.13 28.78 10.66
C LYS A 319 -8.18 29.18 9.19
N VAL A 320 -9.25 28.78 8.50
CA VAL A 320 -9.53 29.24 7.14
C VAL A 320 -10.11 30.66 7.23
N GLU A 321 -9.45 31.61 6.60
CA GLU A 321 -9.92 32.99 6.51
C GLU A 321 -10.80 33.18 5.28
N GLU A 322 -11.72 34.14 5.31
CA GLU A 322 -12.53 34.43 4.14
C GLU A 322 -11.67 35.12 3.07
N VAL A 323 -11.66 34.56 1.86
CA VAL A 323 -11.13 35.27 0.68
C VAL A 323 -12.11 36.40 0.41
N ARG A 324 -11.75 37.61 0.81
CA ARG A 324 -12.47 38.83 0.43
C ARG A 324 -12.34 39.12 -1.06
#